data_AF-A0A645B0P2-F1
#
_entry.id   AF-A0A645B0P2-F1
#
_cell.length_a   1.000
_cell.length_b   1.000
_cell.length_c   1.000
_cell.angle_alpha   90.00
_cell.angle_beta   90.00
_cell.angle_gamma   90.00
#
_symmetry.space_group_name_H-M   'P 1'
#
loop_
_entity.id
_entity.type
_entity.pdbx_description
1 polymer ?
#
loop_
_entity_poly.entity_id
_entity_poly.type
_entity_poly.pdbx_seq_one_letter_code
_entity_poly.pdbx_strand_id
1 'polypeptide(L)' 'MFTLLYRTLFFLEKLPEEETTGGLDDFKDADGISDYAKEAVNTMIKAKIISGSGGMLDPMGESTRAQMAQVLYNLLSK' A
#
# COMPACT_ATOMS: atom_id res chain seq x y z
N MET A 1 -7.47 -4.46 -1.83
CA MET A 1 -7.66 -3.35 -0.87
C MET A 1 -6.87 -2.10 -1.26
N PHE A 2 -5.53 -2.17 -1.34
CA PHE A 2 -4.66 -1.01 -1.58
C PHE A 2 -5.01 -0.23 -2.86
N THR A 3 -5.26 -0.94 -3.96
CA THR A 3 -5.65 -0.33 -5.24
C THR A 3 -6.95 0.45 -5.17
N LEU A 4 -7.93 -0.02 -4.42
CA LEU A 4 -9.21 0.68 -4.23
C LEU A 4 -8.98 1.98 -3.46
N LEU A 5 -8.25 1.92 -2.35
CA LEU A 5 -7.92 3.09 -1.55
C LEU A 5 -7.12 4.12 -2.37
N TYR A 6 -6.09 3.67 -3.09
CA TYR A 6 -5.30 4.51 -3.97
C TYR A 6 -6.17 5.22 -5.02
N ARG A 7 -7.03 4.48 -5.72
CA ARG A 7 -7.93 5.06 -6.73
C ARG A 7 -8.90 6.07 -6.13
N THR A 8 -9.43 5.81 -4.92
CA THR A 8 -10.29 6.78 -4.23
C THR A 8 -9.53 8.05 -3.88
N LEU A 9 -8.30 7.96 -3.38
CA LEU A 9 -7.47 9.13 -3.05
C LEU A 9 -7.04 9.89 -4.31
N PHE A 10 -6.74 9.18 -5.39
CA PHE A 10 -6.45 9.76 -6.70
C PHE A 10 -7.63 10.59 -7.19
N PHE A 11 -8.85 10.03 -7.16
CA PHE A 11 -10.06 10.75 -7.56
C PHE A 11 -10.37 11.95 -6.66
N LEU A 12 -10.03 11.87 -5.37
CA LEU A 12 -10.21 12.95 -4.42
C LEU A 12 -9.09 14.01 -4.45
N GLU A 13 -8.08 13.85 -5.31
CA GLU A 13 -6.87 14.70 -5.35
C GLU A 13 -6.15 14.77 -4.00
N LYS A 14 -6.19 13.65 -3.25
CA LYS A 14 -5.61 13.52 -1.90
C LYS A 14 -4.63 12.35 -1.82
N LEU A 15 -3.84 12.16 -2.86
CA LEU A 15 -2.76 11.19 -2.78
C LEU A 15 -1.75 11.62 -1.70
N PRO A 16 -1.28 10.67 -0.88
CA PRO A 16 -0.33 10.96 0.18
C PRO A 16 1.04 11.29 -0.43
N GLU A 17 1.81 12.14 0.26
CA GLU A 17 3.17 12.47 -0.14
C GLU A 17 4.11 11.26 0.07
N GLU A 18 5.03 11.05 -0.88
CA GLU A 18 6.05 10.00 -0.79
C GLU A 18 7.15 10.43 0.18
N GLU A 19 7.40 9.65 1.24
CA GLU A 19 8.37 9.99 2.29
C GLU A 19 9.67 9.19 2.23
N THR A 20 9.70 8.08 1.49
CA THR A 20 10.85 7.16 1.48
C THR A 20 11.29 6.79 0.08
N THR A 21 12.54 6.34 0.00
CA THR A 21 13.11 5.69 -1.18
C THR A 21 12.80 4.20 -1.25
N GLY A 22 12.12 3.63 -0.24
CA GLY A 22 11.71 2.22 -0.24
C GLY A 22 10.66 1.94 -1.30
N GLY A 23 10.54 0.68 -1.72
CA GLY A 23 9.70 0.33 -2.87
C GLY A 23 9.32 -1.13 -2.89
N LEU A 24 8.72 -1.55 -4.01
CA LEU A 24 8.28 -2.93 -4.20
C LEU A 24 9.44 -3.94 -4.04
N ASP A 25 10.65 -3.57 -4.47
CA ASP A 25 11.81 -4.45 -4.47
C ASP A 25 12.29 -4.84 -3.06
N ASP A 26 11.78 -4.18 -2.02
CA ASP A 26 12.04 -4.51 -0.62
C ASP A 26 11.27 -5.77 -0.16
N PHE A 27 10.32 -6.26 -0.96
CA PHE A 27 9.41 -7.36 -0.61
C PHE A 27 9.65 -8.61 -1.46
N LYS A 28 9.72 -9.77 -0.80
CA LYS A 28 10.05 -11.05 -1.45
C LYS A 28 8.99 -11.56 -2.42
N ASP A 29 7.77 -11.06 -2.27
CA ASP A 29 6.58 -11.43 -3.03
C ASP A 29 6.12 -10.31 -3.98
N ALA A 30 7.00 -9.35 -4.28
CA ALA A 30 6.72 -8.25 -5.21
C ALA A 30 6.29 -8.74 -6.59
N ASP A 31 6.84 -9.87 -7.05
CA ASP A 31 6.46 -10.51 -8.33
C ASP A 31 5.01 -11.03 -8.34
N GLY A 32 4.42 -11.25 -7.17
CA GLY A 32 3.01 -11.62 -7.03
C GLY A 32 2.04 -10.45 -7.23
N ILE A 33 2.55 -9.22 -7.35
CA ILE A 33 1.75 -8.02 -7.56
C ILE A 33 1.45 -7.87 -9.04
N SER A 34 0.16 -7.92 -9.38
CA SER A 34 -0.31 -7.66 -10.75
C SER A 34 0.08 -6.26 -11.22
N ASP A 35 0.37 -6.09 -12.52
CA ASP A 35 0.86 -4.82 -13.08
C ASP A 35 -0.03 -3.62 -12.76
N TYR A 36 -1.35 -3.80 -12.80
CA TYR A 36 -2.32 -2.73 -12.47
C TYR A 36 -2.26 -2.25 -11.02
N ALA A 37 -1.66 -3.04 -10.13
CA ALA A 37 -1.57 -2.77 -8.70
C ALA A 37 -0.20 -2.21 -8.29
N LYS A 38 0.83 -2.37 -9.12
CA LYS A 38 2.21 -1.98 -8.79
C LYS A 38 2.32 -0.52 -8.38
N GLU A 39 1.77 0.39 -9.17
CA GLU A 39 1.79 1.83 -8.88
C GLU A 39 1.13 2.12 -7.53
N ALA A 40 -0.09 1.64 -7.34
CA ALA A 40 -0.85 1.87 -6.11
C ALA A 40 -0.13 1.34 -4.87
N VAL A 41 0.43 0.13 -4.93
CA VAL A 41 1.14 -0.49 -3.81
C VAL A 41 2.45 0.26 -3.55
N ASN A 42 3.20 0.60 -4.59
CA ASN A 42 4.46 1.33 -4.48
C ASN A 42 4.27 2.72 -3.85
N THR A 43 3.28 3.49 -4.29
CA THR A 43 2.97 4.80 -3.70
C THR A 43 2.62 4.67 -2.22
N MET A 44 1.83 3.65 -1.85
CA MET A 44 1.43 3.44 -0.46
C MET A 44 2.59 3.00 0.44
N ILE A 45 3.56 2.24 -0.09
CA ILE A 45 4.82 1.89 0.61
C ILE A 45 5.64 3.15 0.84
N LYS A 46 5.86 3.93 -0.23
CA LYS A 46 6.66 5.14 -0.17
C LYS A 46 6.09 6.18 0.78
N ALA A 47 4.77 6.30 0.84
CA ALA A 47 4.03 7.11 1.79
C ALA A 47 4.03 6.56 3.22
N LYS A 48 4.69 5.41 3.50
CA LYS A 48 4.68 4.67 4.78
C LYS A 48 3.28 4.34 5.31
N ILE A 49 2.30 4.23 4.43
CA ILE A 49 0.94 3.82 4.82
C ILE A 49 0.91 2.31 5.03
N ILE A 50 1.67 1.56 4.22
CA ILE A 50 1.82 0.11 4.32
C ILE A 50 3.29 -0.28 4.53
N SER A 51 3.53 -1.31 5.33
CA SER A 51 4.88 -1.78 5.68
C SER A 51 5.09 -3.28 5.46
N GLY A 52 4.05 -4.02 5.09
CA GLY A 52 4.08 -5.49 5.03
C GLY A 52 4.34 -6.15 6.39
N SER A 53 4.60 -7.46 6.37
CA SER A 53 4.94 -8.29 7.53
C SER A 53 5.98 -9.33 7.13
N GLY A 54 7.06 -9.49 7.91
CA GLY A 54 8.09 -10.49 7.63
C GLY A 54 8.83 -10.32 6.29
N GLY A 55 8.84 -9.09 5.73
CA GLY A 55 9.40 -8.81 4.39
C GLY A 55 8.51 -9.25 3.23
N MET A 56 7.21 -9.39 3.47
CA MET A 56 6.19 -9.77 2.49
C MET A 56 4.99 -8.80 2.54
N LEU A 57 4.29 -8.63 1.41
CA LEU A 57 3.06 -7.84 1.29
C LEU A 57 1.79 -8.70 1.26
N ASP A 58 1.94 -10.00 0.96
CA ASP A 58 0.89 -10.98 0.72
C ASP A 58 -0.19 -10.46 -0.26
N PRO A 59 0.17 -10.16 -1.52
CA PRO A 59 -0.72 -9.48 -2.46
C PRO A 59 -1.94 -10.32 -2.87
N MET A 60 -1.85 -11.65 -2.76
CA MET A 60 -2.94 -12.58 -3.04
C MET A 60 -3.72 -12.99 -1.78
N GLY A 61 -3.22 -12.65 -0.59
CA GLY A 61 -3.86 -12.95 0.67
C GLY A 61 -5.15 -12.15 0.88
N GLU A 62 -6.05 -12.74 1.67
CA GLU A 62 -7.25 -12.03 2.11
C GLU A 62 -6.90 -10.96 3.13
N SER A 63 -7.44 -9.76 2.92
CA SER A 63 -7.29 -8.70 3.91
C SER A 63 -8.32 -8.82 5.03
N THR A 64 -7.84 -8.70 6.26
CA THR A 64 -8.68 -8.64 7.45
C THR A 64 -9.17 -7.21 7.75
N ARG A 65 -10.27 -7.11 8.49
CA ARG A 65 -10.81 -5.81 8.97
C ARG A 65 -9.77 -5.03 9.79
N ALA A 66 -8.96 -5.73 10.59
CA ALA A 66 -7.92 -5.11 11.41
C ALA A 66 -6.81 -4.49 10.55
N GLN A 67 -6.38 -5.18 9.49
CA GLN A 67 -5.40 -4.64 8.54
C GLN A 67 -5.93 -3.39 7.83
N MET A 68 -7.19 -3.40 7.35
CA MET A 68 -7.79 -2.19 6.76
C MET A 68 -7.82 -1.03 7.75
N ALA A 69 -8.22 -1.28 9.01
CA ALA A 69 -8.26 -0.25 10.03
C ALA A 69 -6.87 0.35 10.30
N GLN A 70 -5.83 -0.48 10.35
CA GLN A 70 -4.45 -0.01 10.50
C GLN A 70 -3.99 0.86 9.31
N VAL A 71 -4.31 0.44 8.08
CA VAL A 71 -4.00 1.20 6.86
C VAL A 71 -4.69 2.58 6.89
N LEU A 72 -5.97 2.62 7.25
CA LEU A 72 -6.71 3.88 7.39
C LEU A 72 -6.15 4.75 8.52
N TYR A 73 -5.78 4.16 9.65
CA TYR A 73 -5.15 4.89 10.74
C TYR A 73 -3.83 5.52 10.31
N ASN A 74 -2.98 4.78 9.60
CA ASN A 74 -1.71 5.30 9.07
C ASN A 74 -1.92 6.42 8.04
N LEU A 75 -2.98 6.33 7.23
CA LEU A 75 -3.35 7.36 6.26
C LEU A 75 -3.87 8.64 6.95
N LEU A 76 -4.71 8.51 7.97
CA LEU A 76 -5.42 9.64 8.60
C LEU A 76 -4.65 10.29 9.76
N SER A 77 -3.68 9.60 10.34
CA SER A 77 -2.86 10.11 11.45
C SER A 77 -1.60 10.83 10.97
N LYS A 78 -1.45 10.95 9.66
CA LYS A 78 -0.45 11.80 9.01
C LYS A 78 -1.11 13.12 8.62
#